data_AF-A0A6P5K3Q7-F1
#
_entry.id   AF-A0A6P5K3Q7-F1
#
_cell.length_a   1.000
_cell.length_b   1.000
_cell.length_c   1.000
_cell.angle_alpha   90.00
_cell.angle_beta   90.00
_cell.angle_gamma   90.00
#
_symmetry.space_group_name_H-M   'P 1'
#
loop_
_entity.id
_entity.type
_entity.pdbx_description
1 polymer ?
#
loop_
_entity_poly.entity_id
_entity_poly.type
_entity_poly.pdbx_seq_one_letter_code
_entity_poly.pdbx_strand_id
1 'polypeptide(L)' 'MLLSAVCLAKSKSKTLLVKMVSQAGTGYTFNTKRNRLREKLVLLHYDPIGKNGEKLLHGRLNKRVLFVEKKKVRSI' A
#
# COMPACT_ATOMS: atom_id res chain seq x y z
N MET A 1 -41.67 1.34 -27.07
CA MET A 1 -40.35 0.70 -26.92
C MET A 1 -39.38 1.75 -26.36
N LEU A 2 -39.35 1.95 -25.04
CA LEU A 2 -38.35 2.83 -24.41
C LEU A 2 -37.04 2.05 -24.35
N LEU A 3 -36.16 2.26 -25.33
CA LEU A 3 -34.73 2.01 -25.14
C LEU A 3 -34.25 3.08 -24.16
N SER A 4 -34.50 2.86 -22.87
CA SER A 4 -33.87 3.64 -21.81
C SER A 4 -32.38 3.45 -21.98
N ALA A 5 -31.68 4.52 -22.37
CA ALA A 5 -30.24 4.59 -22.34
C ALA A 5 -29.79 4.26 -20.92
N VAL A 6 -29.47 2.99 -20.67
CA VAL A 6 -28.70 2.59 -19.51
C VAL A 6 -27.38 3.30 -19.71
N CYS A 7 -27.24 4.49 -19.13
CA CYS A 7 -25.95 5.11 -18.96
C CYS A 7 -25.11 4.06 -18.26
N LEU A 8 -24.21 3.41 -19.00
CA LEU A 8 -23.13 2.62 -18.42
C LEU A 8 -22.27 3.63 -17.66
N ALA A 9 -22.73 4.00 -16.47
CA ALA A 9 -21.96 4.79 -15.53
C ALA A 9 -20.67 4.00 -15.33
N LYS A 10 -19.56 4.55 -15.83
CA LYS A 10 -18.26 3.88 -15.83
C LYS A 10 -17.94 3.46 -14.41
N SER A 11 -18.15 2.17 -14.12
CA SER A 11 -18.07 1.66 -12.77
C SER A 11 -16.66 1.88 -12.24
N LYS A 12 -16.56 2.46 -11.05
CA LYS A 12 -15.26 2.70 -10.41
C LYS A 12 -14.59 1.36 -10.18
N SER A 13 -13.30 1.28 -10.48
CA SER A 13 -12.58 0.02 -10.33
C SER A 13 -12.65 -0.52 -8.90
N LYS A 14 -12.82 -1.85 -8.79
CA LYS A 14 -12.96 -2.55 -7.50
C LYS A 14 -11.67 -2.46 -6.67
N THR A 15 -10.51 -2.42 -7.32
CA THR A 15 -9.21 -2.48 -6.67
C THR A 15 -8.43 -1.17 -6.77
N LEU A 16 -7.64 -0.89 -5.75
CA LEU A 16 -6.76 0.27 -5.66
C LEU A 16 -5.32 -0.20 -5.50
N LEU A 17 -4.39 0.42 -6.23
CA LEU A 17 -2.98 0.37 -5.91
C LEU A 17 -2.69 1.44 -4.86
N VAL A 18 -2.13 1.04 -3.73
CA VAL A 18 -1.85 1.93 -2.61
C VAL A 18 -0.39 1.87 -2.21
N LYS A 19 0.14 2.99 -1.75
CA LYS A 19 1.51 3.12 -1.26
C LYS A 19 1.53 2.92 0.25
N MET A 20 2.23 1.88 0.68
CA MET A 20 2.51 1.54 2.07
C MET A 20 3.79 2.25 2.52
N VAL A 21 3.84 2.71 3.76
CA VAL A 21 4.99 3.38 4.35
C VAL A 21 5.38 2.71 5.66
N SER A 22 6.67 2.45 5.83
CA SER A 22 7.24 1.88 7.05
C SER A 22 7.06 2.83 8.23
N GLN A 23 6.55 2.32 9.36
CA GLN A 23 6.47 3.09 10.61
C GLN A 23 7.82 3.19 11.33
N ALA A 24 8.87 2.48 10.88
CA ALA A 24 10.20 2.61 11.47
C ALA A 24 10.95 3.88 11.05
N GLY A 25 10.35 4.77 10.25
CA GLY A 25 10.97 6.03 9.83
C GLY A 25 12.10 5.88 8.80
N THR A 26 12.26 4.68 8.21
CA THR A 26 13.35 4.34 7.27
C THR A 26 13.19 4.95 5.87
N GLY A 27 12.00 5.47 5.56
CA GLY A 27 11.65 5.91 4.21
C GLY A 27 11.37 4.77 3.23
N TYR A 28 11.46 3.49 3.64
CA TYR A 28 11.08 2.38 2.79
C TYR A 28 9.57 2.37 2.53
N THR A 29 9.21 2.23 1.25
CA THR A 29 7.82 2.21 0.81
C THR A 29 7.63 1.16 -0.28
N PHE A 30 6.48 0.50 -0.27
CA PHE A 30 6.11 -0.45 -1.30
C PHE A 30 4.65 -0.28 -1.71
N ASN A 31 4.29 -0.83 -2.86
CA ASN A 31 2.92 -0.77 -3.36
C ASN A 31 2.20 -2.09 -3.09
N THR A 32 0.93 -2.01 -2.70
CA THR A 32 0.06 -3.19 -2.57
C THR A 32 -1.32 -2.93 -3.15
N LYS A 33 -2.07 -4.00 -3.42
CA LYS A 33 -3.44 -3.93 -3.90
C LYS A 33 -4.39 -4.01 -2.70
N ARG A 34 -5.42 -3.17 -2.69
CA ARG A 34 -6.55 -3.31 -1.77
C ARG A 34 -7.89 -3.15 -2.45
N ASN A 35 -8.94 -3.67 -1.83
CA ASN A 35 -10.31 -3.41 -2.27
C ASN A 35 -10.72 -1.97 -1.89
N ARG A 36 -11.45 -1.28 -2.78
CA ARG A 36 -11.84 0.12 -2.60
C ARG A 36 -12.69 0.35 -1.37
N LEU A 37 -13.60 -0.58 -1.08
CA LEU A 37 -14.56 -0.49 0.03
C LEU A 37 -13.99 -0.94 1.38
N ARG A 38 -12.76 -1.50 1.40
CA ARG A 38 -12.10 -1.88 2.65
C ARG A 38 -11.40 -0.69 3.28
N GLU A 39 -11.26 -0.76 4.60
CA GLU A 39 -10.46 0.18 5.39
C GLU A 39 -8.98 0.20 4.96
N LYS A 40 -8.25 1.20 5.46
CA LYS A 40 -6.82 1.36 5.16
C LYS A 40 -6.04 0.15 5.64
N LEU A 41 -5.11 -0.31 4.81
CA LEU A 41 -4.28 -1.46 5.17
C LEU A 41 -3.25 -1.10 6.23
N VAL A 42 -3.11 -2.00 7.20
CA VAL A 42 -2.00 -2.08 8.14
C VAL A 42 -1.40 -3.46 8.03
N LEU A 43 -0.12 -3.55 7.65
CA LEU A 43 0.54 -4.81 7.35
C LEU A 43 1.87 -4.90 8.09
N LEU A 44 2.18 -6.06 8.64
CA LEU A 44 3.48 -6.34 9.24
C LEU A 44 4.38 -6.96 8.16
N HIS A 45 5.37 -6.19 7.69
CA HIS A 45 6.23 -6.58 6.58
C HIS A 45 7.71 -6.36 6.93
N TYR A 46 8.61 -7.04 6.22
CA TYR A 46 10.04 -6.85 6.38
C TYR A 46 10.48 -5.49 5.80
N ASP A 47 11.30 -4.75 6.54
CA ASP A 47 11.94 -3.51 6.08
C ASP A 47 13.44 -3.76 5.81
N PRO A 48 13.88 -3.75 4.54
CA PRO A 48 15.26 -4.07 4.17
C PRO A 48 16.29 -3.02 4.55
N ILE A 49 15.84 -1.80 4.92
CA ILE A 49 16.71 -0.66 5.23
C ILE A 49 17.15 -0.69 6.70
N GLY A 50 16.38 -1.32 7.59
CA GLY A 50 16.69 -1.35 9.03
C GLY A 50 16.61 0.03 9.70
N LYS A 51 16.60 0.08 11.04
CA LYS A 51 16.56 1.37 11.76
C LYS A 51 17.83 2.17 11.43
N ASN A 52 17.62 3.37 10.89
CA ASN A 52 18.59 4.47 10.82
C ASN A 52 19.90 4.23 10.08
N GLY A 53 19.94 3.58 8.91
CA GLY A 53 21.13 3.64 8.03
C GLY A 53 22.45 3.18 8.65
N GLU A 54 22.42 2.61 9.86
CA GLU A 54 23.54 1.99 10.51
C GLU A 54 23.75 0.69 9.76
N LYS A 55 24.64 0.78 8.79
CA LYS A 55 25.37 -0.33 8.21
C LYS A 55 26.22 -0.94 9.34
N LEU A 56 25.57 -1.53 10.34
CA LEU A 56 26.23 -2.33 11.36
C LEU A 56 26.94 -3.44 10.58
N LEU A 57 28.26 -3.42 10.64
CA LEU A 57 29.14 -4.31 9.90
C LEU A 57 28.88 -5.78 10.21
N HIS A 58 28.02 -6.09 11.19
CA HIS A 58 27.66 -7.45 11.62
C HIS A 58 26.12 -7.56 11.70
N GLY A 59 25.52 -8.22 10.69
CA GLY A 59 24.14 -8.70 10.75
C GLY A 59 23.04 -7.68 10.42
N ARG A 60 22.52 -7.76 9.19
CA ARG A 60 21.29 -7.10 8.77
C ARG A 60 20.14 -7.60 9.66
N LEU A 61 19.69 -6.75 10.59
CA LEU A 61 18.58 -7.11 11.47
C LEU A 61 17.30 -7.12 10.65
N ASN A 62 16.89 -8.33 10.23
CA ASN A 62 15.70 -8.54 9.42
C ASN A 62 14.41 -8.32 10.25
N LYS A 63 14.14 -7.10 10.71
CA LYS A 63 13.00 -6.81 11.58
C LYS A 63 11.74 -6.62 10.75
N ARG A 64 10.67 -7.32 11.14
CA ARG A 64 9.34 -7.02 10.63
C ARG A 64 8.84 -5.74 11.30
N VAL A 65 8.44 -4.79 10.48
CA VAL A 65 7.95 -3.48 10.91
C VAL A 65 6.49 -3.35 10.46
N LEU A 66 5.74 -2.54 11.18
CA LEU A 66 4.37 -2.21 10.82
C LEU A 66 4.37 -1.17 9.68
N PHE A 67 3.63 -1.44 8.62
CA PHE A 67 3.44 -0.58 7.46
C PHE A 67 2.01 -0.09 7.42
N VAL A 68 1.84 1.20 7.13
CA VAL A 68 0.51 1.84 7.04
C VAL A 68 0.32 2.42 5.65
N GLU A 69 -0.90 2.30 5.13
CA GLU A 69 -1.29 2.95 3.88
C GLU A 69 -1.27 4.48 4.02
N LYS A 70 -0.44 5.14 3.20
CA LYS A 70 -0.34 6.61 3.19
C LYS A 70 -1.17 7.26 2.09
N LYS A 71 -1.12 6.72 0.87
CA LYS A 71 -1.84 7.28 -0.28
C LYS A 71 -2.24 6.25 -1.31
N LYS A 72 -3.35 6.51 -2.00
CA LYS A 72 -3.71 5.83 -3.25
C LYS A 72 -2.76 6.27 -4.36
N VAL A 73 -2.21 5.32 -5.10
CA VAL A 73 -1.40 5.56 -6.31
C VAL A 73 -2.32 5.69 -7.53
N ARG A 74 -3.11 4.64 -7.82
CA ARG A 74 -4.06 4.63 -8.93
C ARG A 74 -5.19 3.64 -8.70
N SER A 75 -6.29 3.83 -9.42
CA SER A 75 -7.32 2.81 -9.58
C SER A 75 -6.79 1.72 -10.52
N ILE A 76 -6.97 0.44 -10.17
CA ILE A 76 -6.75 -0.71 -11.05
C ILE A 76 -8.10 -1.35 -11.32
#